data_AF-A0A516NNZ2-F1
#
_entry.id   AF-A0A516NNZ2-F1
#
_cell.length_a   1.000
_cell.length_b   1.000
_cell.length_c   1.000
_cell.angle_alpha   90.00
_cell.angle_beta   90.00
_cell.angle_gamma   90.00
#
_symmetry.space_group_name_H-M   'P 1'
#
loop_
_entity.id
_entity.type
_entity.pdbx_description
1 polymer ?
#
loop_
_entity_poly.entity_id
_entity_poly.type
_entity_poly.pdbx_seq_one_letter_code
_entity_poly.pdbx_strand_id
1 'polypeptide(L)'
;MLRSLVLAGITVTLMLSPIAVPAAHADTDYGGGCVLFANDRAATVDSLRFRCNPEQQDAIFRDAPRGAVPMGVKNGWVVRPVDMQWWTPAVWIGKTFYTGPDGGYLMNRITGAGIEGWPANVYTAPAILDGQPTWALDYAPSPTPQVYDEIREVTPGVWFGYSWWREGGQNSLMLTFALA
;
A
#
# COMPACT_ATOMS: atom_id res chain seq x y z
N MET A 1 32.35 -39.83 -62.20
CA MET A 1 32.56 -39.85 -60.74
C MET A 1 32.75 -38.42 -60.26
N LEU A 2 31.79 -37.85 -59.54
CA LEU A 2 31.97 -37.01 -58.33
C LEU A 2 30.57 -36.53 -57.89
N ARG A 3 30.07 -37.06 -56.77
CA ARG A 3 28.83 -36.59 -56.13
C ARG A 3 29.24 -35.63 -55.01
N SER A 4 28.89 -34.35 -55.11
CA SER A 4 29.06 -33.40 -54.01
C SER A 4 27.80 -33.38 -53.14
N LEU A 5 27.92 -33.85 -51.91
CA LEU A 5 26.94 -33.64 -50.85
C LEU A 5 27.04 -32.19 -50.35
N VAL A 6 25.92 -31.48 -50.33
CA VAL A 6 25.78 -30.19 -49.64
C VAL A 6 25.24 -30.47 -48.24
N LEU A 7 26.05 -30.23 -47.21
CA LEU A 7 25.60 -30.23 -45.82
C LEU A 7 24.80 -28.96 -45.54
N ALA A 8 23.53 -29.09 -45.18
CA ALA A 8 22.73 -28.01 -44.63
C ALA A 8 23.09 -27.82 -43.15
N GLY A 9 23.72 -26.70 -42.81
CA GLY A 9 23.96 -26.30 -41.43
C GLY A 9 22.70 -25.69 -40.82
N ILE A 10 22.18 -26.29 -39.75
CA ILE A 10 21.09 -25.73 -38.94
C ILE A 10 21.73 -24.78 -37.91
N THR A 11 21.54 -23.48 -38.10
CA THR A 11 21.93 -22.45 -37.13
C THR A 11 20.84 -22.34 -36.07
N VAL A 12 21.12 -22.81 -34.85
CA VAL A 12 20.25 -22.59 -33.68
C VAL A 12 20.60 -21.22 -33.08
N THR A 13 19.74 -20.23 -33.29
CA THR A 13 19.88 -18.92 -32.69
C THR A 13 19.34 -18.97 -31.25
N LEU A 14 20.22 -18.98 -30.24
CA LEU A 14 19.82 -18.77 -28.85
C LEU A 14 19.27 -17.34 -28.69
N MET A 15 17.97 -17.22 -28.45
CA MET A 15 17.35 -15.97 -28.02
C MET A 15 17.66 -15.77 -26.53
N LEU A 16 18.66 -14.94 -26.22
CA LEU A 16 18.87 -14.44 -24.86
C LEU A 16 17.78 -13.40 -24.57
N SER A 17 16.75 -13.79 -23.81
CA SER A 17 15.82 -12.83 -23.24
C SER A 17 16.56 -11.91 -22.26
N PRO A 18 16.38 -10.58 -22.32
CA PRO A 18 16.96 -9.69 -21.33
C PRO A 18 16.35 -10.00 -19.97
N ILE A 19 17.22 -10.31 -19.00
CA ILE A 19 16.84 -10.39 -17.59
C ILE A 19 16.39 -8.98 -17.20
N ALA A 20 15.10 -8.82 -16.86
CA ALA A 20 14.58 -7.56 -16.34
C ALA A 20 15.28 -7.27 -15.01
N VAL A 21 16.24 -6.35 -15.04
CA VAL A 21 16.80 -5.77 -13.82
C VAL A 21 15.68 -4.97 -13.16
N PRO A 22 15.34 -5.19 -11.88
CA PRO A 22 14.35 -4.37 -11.20
C PRO A 22 14.81 -2.92 -11.29
N ALA A 23 13.97 -2.06 -11.86
CA ALA A 23 14.25 -0.63 -11.94
C ALA A 23 14.54 -0.12 -10.53
N ALA A 24 15.68 0.53 -10.32
CA ALA A 24 15.94 1.20 -9.06
C ALA A 24 14.86 2.27 -8.89
N HIS A 25 13.97 2.09 -7.92
CA HIS A 25 13.02 3.12 -7.55
C HIS A 25 13.84 4.25 -6.89
N ALA A 26 13.74 5.46 -7.44
CA ALA A 26 14.40 6.62 -6.87
C ALA A 26 13.60 7.16 -5.69
N ASP A 27 14.29 7.70 -4.69
CA ASP A 27 13.63 8.43 -3.60
C ASP A 27 12.89 9.65 -4.19
N THR A 28 11.73 9.97 -3.62
CA THR A 28 10.86 11.06 -4.10
C THR A 28 10.77 12.15 -3.04
N ASP A 29 11.16 13.38 -3.39
CA ASP A 29 11.16 14.54 -2.50
C ASP A 29 9.95 15.45 -2.77
N TYR A 30 9.14 15.68 -1.73
CA TYR A 30 7.96 16.56 -1.74
C TYR A 30 8.24 17.93 -1.09
N GLY A 31 9.51 18.24 -0.81
CA GLY A 31 9.99 19.49 -0.21
C GLY A 31 9.94 19.50 1.32
N GLY A 32 10.63 20.48 1.94
CA GLY A 32 10.58 20.69 3.39
C GLY A 32 11.07 19.52 4.25
N GLY A 33 11.82 18.58 3.67
CA GLY A 33 12.27 17.35 4.33
C GLY A 33 11.28 16.18 4.29
N CYS A 34 10.15 16.32 3.59
CA CYS A 34 9.22 15.24 3.30
C CYS A 34 9.74 14.42 2.10
N VAL A 35 10.37 13.28 2.40
CA VAL A 35 10.98 12.40 1.38
C VAL A 35 10.44 10.98 1.54
N LEU A 36 10.12 10.32 0.43
CA LEU A 36 9.79 8.89 0.38
C LEU A 36 11.02 8.10 -0.07
N PHE A 37 11.40 7.08 0.69
CA PHE A 37 12.61 6.30 0.47
C PHE A 37 12.26 4.95 -0.13
N ALA A 38 12.62 4.71 -1.38
CA ALA A 38 12.11 3.56 -2.10
C ALA A 38 12.65 2.21 -1.60
N ASN A 39 13.83 2.24 -0.98
CA ASN A 39 14.50 1.06 -0.43
C ASN A 39 14.54 1.06 1.11
N ASP A 40 13.86 2.01 1.76
CA ASP A 40 13.78 2.09 3.22
C ASP A 40 12.34 2.39 3.68
N ARG A 41 11.64 1.30 4.02
CA ARG A 41 10.25 1.36 4.48
C ARG A 41 10.13 2.11 5.80
N ALA A 42 11.10 1.95 6.71
CA ALA A 42 11.05 2.60 8.03
C ALA A 42 11.24 4.11 7.90
N ALA A 43 12.22 4.54 7.09
CA ALA A 43 12.42 5.96 6.82
C ALA A 43 11.22 6.59 6.10
N THR A 44 10.56 5.85 5.20
CA THR A 44 9.31 6.32 4.56
C THR A 44 8.20 6.53 5.57
N VAL A 45 7.96 5.57 6.48
CA VAL A 45 6.94 5.69 7.54
C VAL A 45 7.26 6.87 8.47
N ASP A 46 8.51 7.02 8.88
CA ASP A 46 8.95 8.14 9.73
C ASP A 46 8.74 9.50 9.04
N SER A 47 9.09 9.59 7.75
CA SER A 47 8.88 10.79 6.94
C SER A 47 7.40 11.18 6.86
N LEU A 48 6.53 10.22 6.53
CA LEU A 48 5.07 10.44 6.48
C LEU A 48 4.54 10.99 7.81
N ARG A 49 4.99 10.43 8.94
CA ARG A 49 4.49 10.77 10.28
C ARG A 49 5.02 12.08 10.85
N PHE A 50 6.27 12.42 10.54
CA PHE A 50 7.01 13.44 11.29
C PHE A 50 7.64 14.53 10.44
N ARG A 51 7.62 14.40 9.10
CA ARG A 51 8.20 15.37 8.17
C ARG A 51 7.18 15.94 7.20
N CYS A 52 6.28 15.11 6.69
CA CYS A 52 5.28 15.50 5.70
C CYS A 52 4.10 16.21 6.35
N ASN A 53 3.79 17.41 5.88
CA ASN A 53 2.58 18.15 6.24
C ASN A 53 1.33 17.56 5.54
N PRO A 54 0.10 17.96 5.93
CA PRO A 54 -1.13 17.43 5.34
C PRO A 54 -1.22 17.59 3.81
N GLU A 55 -0.83 18.74 3.27
CA GLU A 55 -0.87 19.01 1.84
C GLU A 55 0.08 18.10 1.06
N GLN A 56 1.27 17.84 1.62
CA GLN A 56 2.25 16.91 1.06
C GLN A 56 1.75 15.46 1.15
N GLN A 57 1.12 15.06 2.26
CA GLN A 57 0.52 13.73 2.38
C GLN A 57 -0.59 13.51 1.35
N ASP A 58 -1.43 14.52 1.12
CA ASP A 58 -2.46 14.47 0.09
C ASP A 58 -1.85 14.42 -1.32
N ALA A 59 -0.74 15.13 -1.58
CA ALA A 59 -0.01 15.04 -2.84
C ALA A 59 0.59 13.63 -3.05
N ILE A 60 1.25 13.09 -2.02
CA ILE A 60 1.79 11.72 -2.00
C ILE A 60 0.71 10.70 -2.37
N PHE A 61 -0.47 10.80 -1.77
CA PHE A 61 -1.55 9.87 -2.06
C PHE A 61 -2.05 10.01 -3.51
N ARG A 62 -2.21 11.23 -4.01
CA ARG A 62 -2.66 11.49 -5.40
C ARG A 62 -1.67 11.01 -6.44
N ASP A 63 -0.37 11.15 -6.18
CA ASP A 63 0.70 10.74 -7.09
C ASP A 63 0.93 9.21 -7.08
N ALA A 64 0.56 8.54 -5.99
CA ALA A 64 0.73 7.10 -5.86
C ALA A 64 -0.23 6.30 -6.78
N PRO A 65 0.23 5.20 -7.38
CA PRO A 65 -0.67 4.25 -8.01
C PRO A 65 -1.45 3.46 -6.94
N ARG A 66 -2.52 2.74 -7.35
CA ARG A 66 -3.17 1.75 -6.47
C ARG A 66 -2.15 0.79 -5.83
N GLY A 67 -1.14 0.38 -6.61
CA GLY A 67 -0.07 -0.49 -6.16
C GLY A 67 -0.46 -1.96 -6.05
N ALA A 68 0.47 -2.76 -5.51
CA ALA A 68 0.22 -4.14 -5.13
C ALA A 68 -0.78 -4.21 -3.98
N VAL A 69 -1.57 -5.28 -3.94
CA VAL A 69 -2.40 -5.58 -2.78
C VAL A 69 -1.48 -5.90 -1.59
N PRO A 70 -1.71 -5.34 -0.38
CA PRO A 70 -0.96 -5.78 0.78
C PRO A 70 -1.32 -7.24 1.07
N MET A 71 -0.31 -8.07 1.38
CA MET A 71 -0.46 -9.48 1.74
C MET A 71 0.24 -9.76 3.06
N GLY A 72 -0.35 -10.64 3.87
CA GLY A 72 0.19 -11.07 5.16
C GLY A 72 0.15 -9.96 6.22
N VAL A 73 1.04 -10.07 7.20
CA VAL A 73 1.10 -9.13 8.32
C VAL A 73 1.69 -7.80 7.88
N LYS A 74 1.01 -6.71 8.29
CA LYS A 74 1.47 -5.34 8.18
C LYS A 74 1.41 -4.67 9.53
N ASN A 75 2.49 -4.01 9.91
CA ASN A 75 2.48 -3.10 11.04
C ASN A 75 1.81 -1.80 10.63
N GLY A 76 1.18 -1.12 11.59
CA GLY A 76 0.37 0.06 11.32
C GLY A 76 0.75 1.24 12.20
N TRP A 77 0.70 2.43 11.62
CA TRP A 77 0.95 3.68 12.33
C TRP A 77 -0.03 4.76 11.91
N VAL A 78 -0.60 5.47 12.87
CA VAL A 78 -1.33 6.71 12.58
C VAL A 78 -0.32 7.77 12.12
N VAL A 79 -0.67 8.46 11.05
CA VAL A 79 0.11 9.55 10.48
C VAL A 79 -0.50 10.88 10.92
N ARG A 80 -1.81 11.09 10.75
CA ARG A 80 -2.52 12.21 11.37
C ARG A 80 -3.92 11.80 11.84
N PRO A 81 -4.47 12.45 12.87
CA PRO A 81 -3.90 13.57 13.61
C PRO A 81 -2.81 13.15 14.62
N VAL A 82 -1.93 14.08 14.99
CA VAL A 82 -0.73 13.80 15.81
C VAL A 82 -1.10 13.30 17.21
N ASP A 83 -2.20 13.80 17.77
CA ASP A 83 -2.73 13.38 19.06
C ASP A 83 -3.24 11.92 19.05
N MET A 84 -3.56 11.33 17.91
CA MET A 84 -3.92 9.90 17.88
C MET A 84 -2.70 8.98 17.94
N GLN A 85 -1.52 9.46 17.53
CA GLN A 85 -0.33 8.64 17.43
C GLN A 85 0.14 8.03 18.77
N TRP A 86 -0.13 8.68 19.91
CA TRP A 86 0.36 8.23 21.21
C TRP A 86 -0.47 7.10 21.83
N TRP A 87 -1.79 7.10 21.61
CA TRP A 87 -2.69 6.12 22.23
C TRP A 87 -3.11 5.00 21.28
N THR A 88 -3.11 5.23 19.96
CA THR A 88 -3.54 4.19 19.00
C THR A 88 -2.78 2.87 19.15
N PRO A 89 -1.46 2.81 19.44
CA PRO A 89 -0.76 1.53 19.65
C PRO A 89 -1.34 0.66 20.77
N ALA A 90 -2.10 1.23 21.71
CA ALA A 90 -2.79 0.46 22.75
C ALA A 90 -4.00 -0.32 22.23
N VAL A 91 -4.60 0.10 21.11
CA VAL A 91 -5.83 -0.48 20.54
C VAL A 91 -5.64 -1.06 19.14
N TRP A 92 -4.64 -0.62 18.39
CA TRP A 92 -4.39 -1.04 17.01
C TRP A 92 -2.89 -0.99 16.69
N ILE A 93 -2.36 -2.08 16.13
CA ILE A 93 -0.93 -2.20 15.79
C ILE A 93 -0.69 -2.57 14.32
N GLY A 94 -1.75 -2.65 13.52
CA GLY A 94 -1.66 -3.00 12.10
C GLY A 94 -2.76 -3.95 11.66
N LYS A 95 -2.49 -4.72 10.60
CA LYS A 95 -3.48 -5.57 9.93
C LYS A 95 -2.85 -6.87 9.44
N THR A 96 -3.63 -7.93 9.35
CA THR A 96 -3.27 -9.15 8.62
C THR A 96 -4.14 -9.23 7.38
N PHE A 97 -3.51 -9.28 6.21
CA PHE A 97 -4.18 -9.36 4.92
C PHE A 97 -4.22 -10.79 4.40
N TYR A 98 -5.43 -11.28 4.18
CA TYR A 98 -5.76 -12.57 3.58
C TYR A 98 -6.21 -12.34 2.13
N THR A 99 -5.27 -11.87 1.32
CA THR A 99 -5.52 -11.34 -0.02
C THR A 99 -4.74 -12.12 -1.08
N GLY A 100 -5.30 -12.16 -2.29
CA GLY A 100 -4.60 -12.49 -3.52
C GLY A 100 -4.57 -11.28 -4.47
N PRO A 101 -4.11 -11.44 -5.73
CA PRO A 101 -3.91 -10.33 -6.68
C PRO A 101 -5.12 -9.40 -6.88
N ASP A 102 -6.34 -9.94 -6.72
CA ASP A 102 -7.60 -9.24 -6.97
C ASP A 102 -8.27 -8.67 -5.70
N GLY A 103 -7.66 -8.85 -4.52
CA GLY A 103 -8.23 -8.47 -3.23
C GLY A 103 -8.47 -9.68 -2.32
N GLY A 104 -9.43 -9.57 -1.40
CA GLY A 104 -9.73 -10.59 -0.40
C GLY A 104 -10.37 -9.97 0.84
N TYR A 105 -9.84 -10.31 2.01
CA TYR A 105 -10.24 -9.68 3.27
C TYR A 105 -9.02 -9.43 4.15
N LEU A 106 -9.22 -8.67 5.22
CA LEU A 106 -8.22 -8.47 6.26
C LEU A 106 -8.86 -8.57 7.64
N MET A 107 -7.98 -8.71 8.63
CA MET A 107 -8.29 -8.52 10.03
C MET A 107 -7.40 -7.40 10.59
N ASN A 108 -7.97 -6.47 11.35
CA ASN A 108 -7.13 -5.59 12.17
C ASN A 108 -6.44 -6.40 13.26
N ARG A 109 -5.20 -6.03 13.57
CA ARG A 109 -4.44 -6.52 14.71
C ARG A 109 -4.66 -5.54 15.85
N ILE A 110 -5.55 -5.89 16.76
CA ILE A 110 -5.97 -5.06 17.89
C ILE A 110 -5.12 -5.33 19.13
N THR A 111 -4.92 -4.27 19.91
CA THR A 111 -4.10 -4.24 21.13
C THR A 111 -2.62 -4.62 20.92
N GLY A 112 -1.79 -4.41 21.95
CA GLY A 112 -0.39 -4.87 21.94
C GLY A 112 -0.21 -6.38 21.81
N ALA A 113 -1.26 -7.18 22.06
CA ALA A 113 -1.23 -8.63 21.89
C ALA A 113 -1.41 -9.08 20.43
N GLY A 114 -1.80 -8.17 19.52
CA GLY A 114 -1.99 -8.48 18.10
C GLY A 114 -3.12 -9.47 17.82
N ILE A 115 -4.16 -9.45 18.65
CA ILE A 115 -5.38 -10.25 18.44
C ILE A 115 -6.06 -9.79 17.16
N GLU A 116 -6.59 -10.71 16.36
CA GLU A 116 -7.31 -10.35 15.15
C GLU A 116 -8.76 -9.95 15.47
N GLY A 117 -9.20 -8.82 14.92
CA GLY A 117 -10.54 -8.28 15.09
C GLY A 117 -10.92 -7.33 13.95
N TRP A 118 -12.16 -6.85 13.94
CA TRP A 118 -12.68 -5.90 12.95
C TRP A 118 -12.38 -6.32 11.50
N PRO A 119 -13.08 -7.34 10.96
CA PRO A 119 -12.90 -7.78 9.57
C PRO A 119 -13.28 -6.69 8.55
N ALA A 120 -12.53 -6.61 7.45
CA ALA A 120 -12.88 -5.78 6.31
C ALA A 120 -12.69 -6.53 4.98
N ASN A 121 -13.54 -6.23 4.01
CA ASN A 121 -13.36 -6.68 2.63
C ASN A 121 -12.32 -5.80 1.93
N VAL A 122 -11.46 -6.41 1.12
CA VAL A 122 -10.41 -5.73 0.37
C VAL A 122 -10.70 -5.86 -1.12
N TYR A 123 -10.92 -4.74 -1.80
CA TYR A 123 -11.21 -4.72 -3.24
C TYR A 123 -10.76 -3.41 -3.88
N THR A 124 -10.73 -3.35 -5.20
CA THR A 124 -10.41 -2.10 -5.92
C THR A 124 -11.65 -1.21 -6.03
N ALA A 125 -11.51 0.07 -5.70
CA ALA A 125 -12.56 1.08 -5.85
C ALA A 125 -11.97 2.43 -6.26
N PRO A 126 -12.78 3.38 -6.72
CA PRO A 126 -12.40 4.79 -6.77
C PRO A 126 -12.14 5.33 -5.35
N ALA A 127 -11.05 6.05 -5.16
CA ALA A 127 -10.79 6.72 -3.90
C ALA A 127 -11.81 7.84 -3.63
N ILE A 128 -12.17 8.04 -2.36
CA ILE A 128 -12.95 9.18 -1.89
C ILE A 128 -12.15 10.47 -2.10
N LEU A 129 -10.83 10.45 -1.90
CA LEU A 129 -9.99 11.64 -1.99
C LEU A 129 -9.90 12.25 -3.41
N ASP A 130 -9.78 11.43 -4.45
CA ASP A 130 -9.48 11.89 -5.82
C ASP A 130 -10.18 11.12 -6.95
N GLY A 131 -10.98 10.10 -6.63
CA GLY A 131 -11.67 9.25 -7.61
C GLY A 131 -10.77 8.26 -8.37
N GLN A 132 -9.45 8.27 -8.17
CA GLN A 132 -8.52 7.36 -8.85
C GLN A 132 -8.49 5.99 -8.15
N PRO A 133 -8.08 4.91 -8.84
CA PRO A 133 -8.09 3.56 -8.28
C PRO A 133 -7.29 3.45 -6.96
N THR A 134 -7.90 2.81 -5.97
CA THR A 134 -7.31 2.54 -4.64
C THR A 134 -7.70 1.15 -4.16
N TRP A 135 -7.02 0.64 -3.14
CA TRP A 135 -7.51 -0.50 -2.39
C TRP A 135 -8.46 -0.02 -1.30
N ALA A 136 -9.73 -0.36 -1.45
CA ALA A 136 -10.76 -0.15 -0.45
C ALA A 136 -10.65 -1.22 0.63
N LEU A 137 -10.71 -0.80 1.89
CA LEU A 137 -10.87 -1.68 3.05
C LEU A 137 -12.24 -1.36 3.66
N ASP A 138 -13.22 -2.18 3.33
CA ASP A 138 -14.63 -1.96 3.67
C ASP A 138 -15.01 -2.76 4.91
N TYR A 139 -15.21 -2.04 6.02
CA TYR A 139 -15.56 -2.62 7.32
C TYR A 139 -17.05 -2.93 7.47
N ALA A 140 -17.83 -2.99 6.38
CA ALA A 140 -19.21 -3.46 6.43
C ALA A 140 -19.43 -4.81 7.18
N PRO A 141 -18.49 -5.80 7.14
CA PRO A 141 -18.61 -7.01 7.96
C PRO A 141 -18.37 -6.81 9.47
N SER A 142 -17.79 -5.68 9.87
CA SER A 142 -17.51 -5.37 11.27
C SER A 142 -18.73 -4.74 11.96
N PRO A 143 -19.05 -5.14 13.20
CA PRO A 143 -20.07 -4.45 13.98
C PRO A 143 -19.62 -3.03 14.37
N THR A 144 -18.32 -2.85 14.60
CA THR A 144 -17.63 -1.59 14.87
C THR A 144 -16.16 -1.78 14.50
N PRO A 145 -15.41 -0.73 14.12
CA PRO A 145 -15.89 0.61 13.77
C PRO A 145 -16.59 0.63 12.40
N GLN A 146 -17.48 1.62 12.18
CA GLN A 146 -18.13 1.84 10.89
C GLN A 146 -17.26 2.75 10.02
N VAL A 147 -16.09 2.24 9.61
CA VAL A 147 -15.13 3.01 8.80
C VAL A 147 -15.00 2.44 7.39
N TYR A 148 -14.45 3.27 6.51
CA TYR A 148 -13.97 2.86 5.20
C TYR A 148 -12.58 3.39 5.03
N ASP A 149 -11.64 2.49 4.82
CA ASP A 149 -10.29 2.91 4.54
C ASP A 149 -10.00 2.81 3.05
N GLU A 150 -9.11 3.67 2.59
CA GLU A 150 -8.50 3.59 1.27
C GLU A 150 -6.99 3.67 1.39
N ILE A 151 -6.28 2.83 0.65
CA ILE A 151 -4.82 2.78 0.68
C ILE A 151 -4.22 2.70 -0.72
N ARG A 152 -3.08 3.34 -0.89
CA ARG A 152 -2.20 3.21 -2.06
C ARG A 152 -0.79 2.87 -1.65
N GLU A 153 -0.08 2.13 -2.49
CA GLU A 153 1.33 1.83 -2.28
C GLU A 153 2.16 3.06 -2.71
N VAL A 154 2.78 3.73 -1.73
CA VAL A 154 3.54 4.97 -1.95
C VAL A 154 5.02 4.70 -2.22
N THR A 155 5.55 3.61 -1.67
CA THR A 155 6.84 3.03 -2.00
C THR A 155 6.73 1.50 -1.89
N PRO A 156 7.64 0.72 -2.50
CA PRO A 156 7.59 -0.74 -2.41
C PRO A 156 7.43 -1.25 -0.97
N GLY A 157 6.28 -1.85 -0.68
CA GLY A 157 5.95 -2.39 0.64
C GLY A 157 5.55 -1.36 1.71
N VAL A 158 5.24 -0.12 1.34
CA VAL A 158 4.60 0.88 2.22
C VAL A 158 3.30 1.37 1.59
N TRP A 159 2.21 1.25 2.33
CA TRP A 159 0.92 1.78 1.94
C TRP A 159 0.55 2.97 2.81
N PHE A 160 0.09 4.06 2.19
CA PHE A 160 -0.46 5.22 2.89
C PHE A 160 -1.95 5.30 2.60
N GLY A 161 -2.74 5.72 3.59
CA GLY A 161 -4.19 5.71 3.46
C GLY A 161 -4.96 6.62 4.39
N TYR A 162 -6.24 6.75 4.06
CA TYR A 162 -7.24 7.56 4.74
C TYR A 162 -8.27 6.62 5.34
N SER A 163 -8.69 6.90 6.56
CA SER A 163 -9.78 6.21 7.24
C SER A 163 -10.95 7.17 7.40
N TRP A 164 -12.07 6.81 6.79
CA TRP A 164 -13.28 7.63 6.74
C TRP A 164 -14.33 7.05 7.68
N TRP A 165 -14.77 7.85 8.66
CA TRP A 165 -15.92 7.48 9.49
C TRP A 165 -17.21 7.61 8.68
N ARG A 166 -18.03 6.55 8.69
CA ARG A 166 -19.32 6.49 7.99
C ARG A 166 -20.44 6.75 8.97
N GLU A 167 -21.12 7.88 8.80
CA GLU A 167 -22.30 8.22 9.60
C GLU A 167 -23.32 8.99 8.77
N GLY A 168 -24.60 8.59 8.85
CA GLY A 168 -25.68 9.31 8.17
C GLY A 168 -25.55 9.44 6.64
N GLY A 169 -24.80 8.54 6.00
CA GLY A 169 -24.49 8.61 4.56
C GLY A 169 -23.38 9.60 4.19
N GLN A 170 -22.69 10.17 5.18
CA GLN A 170 -21.53 11.03 5.00
C GLN A 170 -20.24 10.30 5.39
N ASN A 171 -19.14 10.70 4.76
CA ASN A 171 -17.79 10.26 5.08
C ASN A 171 -17.03 11.44 5.66
N SER A 172 -16.61 11.35 6.92
CA SER A 172 -15.73 12.33 7.56
C SER A 172 -14.36 11.71 7.77
N LEU A 173 -13.29 12.49 7.52
CA LEU A 173 -11.95 11.99 7.73
C LEU A 173 -11.71 11.77 9.23
N MET A 174 -11.46 10.52 9.62
CA MET A 174 -11.13 10.15 10.99
C MET A 174 -9.63 10.28 11.24
N LEU A 175 -8.82 9.65 10.37
CA LEU A 175 -7.36 9.66 10.46
C LEU A 175 -6.72 9.30 9.11
N THR A 176 -5.42 9.51 8.98
CA THR A 176 -4.59 8.84 7.98
C THR A 176 -3.60 7.91 8.67
N PHE A 177 -3.13 6.91 7.93
CA PHE A 177 -2.25 5.88 8.47
C PHE A 177 -1.29 5.34 7.41
N ALA A 178 -0.25 4.68 7.89
CA ALA A 178 0.70 3.93 7.07
C ALA A 178 0.73 2.45 7.47
N LEU A 179 1.01 1.58 6.50
CA LEU A 179 1.20 0.13 6.67
C LEU A 179 2.52 -0.32 6.04
N ALA A 180 3.25 -1.23 6.68
CA ALA A 180 4.49 -1.82 6.15
C ALA A 180 4.71 -3.28 6.56
#